data_AF-A0A183Q7I5-F1
#
_entry.id   AF-A0A183Q7I5-F1
#
_cell.length_a   1.000
_cell.length_b   1.000
_cell.length_c   1.000
_cell.angle_alpha   90.00
_cell.angle_beta   90.00
_cell.angle_gamma   90.00
#
_symmetry.space_group_name_H-M   'P 1'
#
loop_
_entity.id
_entity.type
_entity.pdbx_description
1 polymer ?
#
loop_
_entity_poly.entity_id
_entity_poly.type
_entity_poly.pdbx_seq_one_letter_code
_entity_poly.pdbx_strand_id
1 'polypeptide(L)'
;MDGSAVIGFPISLCTVQGNILQSFFECQLRGLRHSCKWLTDLLWSLNLPIISNPDSVFSSSNVYQSIPPDKLTTFLLARSCFDTQEYDHCAEILSHNFEKPIHDNPKHFIDKYGHVYYFLYIYSRYMACEKRRANDSVESRL
;
A
#
# COMPACT_ATOMS: atom_id res chain seq x y z
N MET A 1 34.84 -40.04 -5.41
CA MET A 1 34.98 -38.76 -4.68
C MET A 1 34.00 -37.81 -5.31
N ASP A 2 32.75 -37.88 -4.90
CA ASP A 2 31.69 -37.06 -5.50
C ASP A 2 31.67 -35.72 -4.76
N GLY A 3 32.29 -34.73 -5.39
CA GLY A 3 32.16 -33.34 -4.99
C GLY A 3 30.76 -32.88 -5.34
N SER A 4 29.83 -32.97 -4.38
CA SER A 4 28.54 -32.29 -4.46
C SER A 4 28.79 -30.81 -4.72
N ALA A 5 28.60 -30.40 -5.97
CA ALA A 5 28.59 -29.00 -6.35
C ALA A 5 27.46 -28.33 -5.56
N VAL A 6 27.82 -27.54 -4.56
CA VAL A 6 26.87 -26.68 -3.85
C VAL A 6 26.38 -25.68 -4.89
N ILE A 7 25.18 -25.93 -5.43
CA ILE A 7 24.49 -24.98 -6.31
C ILE A 7 24.12 -23.80 -5.41
N GLY A 8 25.02 -22.82 -5.34
CA GLY A 8 24.76 -21.56 -4.66
C GLY A 8 23.62 -20.87 -5.38
N PHE A 9 22.45 -20.75 -4.74
CA PHE A 9 21.40 -19.89 -5.26
C PHE A 9 21.91 -18.44 -5.26
N PRO A 10 21.73 -17.67 -6.35
CA PRO A 10 22.26 -16.30 -6.48
C PRO A 10 21.49 -15.26 -5.65
N ILE A 11 20.85 -15.67 -4.54
CA ILE A 11 19.92 -14.84 -3.78
C ILE A 11 20.64 -14.31 -2.54
N SER A 12 20.91 -13.01 -2.53
CA SER A 12 21.40 -12.29 -1.34
C SER A 12 20.25 -12.03 -0.37
N LEU A 13 20.30 -12.65 0.82
CA LEU A 13 19.28 -12.44 1.85
C LEU A 13 19.21 -10.99 2.34
N CYS A 14 20.32 -10.25 2.32
CA CYS A 14 20.33 -8.82 2.64
C CYS A 14 19.55 -8.00 1.60
N THR A 15 19.67 -8.34 0.31
CA THR A 15 18.91 -7.71 -0.76
C THR A 15 17.42 -8.04 -0.64
N VAL A 16 17.09 -9.29 -0.31
CA VAL A 16 15.72 -9.72 -0.03
C VAL A 16 15.12 -8.93 1.14
N GLN A 17 15.86 -8.78 2.24
CA GLN A 17 15.43 -7.99 3.39
C GLN A 17 15.11 -6.54 3.01
N GLY A 18 15.98 -5.88 2.23
CA GLY A 18 15.75 -4.52 1.72
C GLY A 18 14.49 -4.40 0.85
N ASN A 19 14.30 -5.34 -0.09
CA ASN A 19 13.13 -5.36 -0.98
C ASN A 19 11.81 -5.58 -0.20
N ILE A 20 11.82 -6.45 0.81
CA ILE A 20 10.65 -6.70 1.65
C ILE A 20 10.31 -5.45 2.47
N LEU A 21 11.30 -4.78 3.06
CA LEU A 21 11.09 -3.53 3.81
C LEU A 21 10.49 -2.44 2.92
N GLN A 22 11.03 -2.23 1.72
CA GLN A 22 10.46 -1.28 0.77
C GLN A 22 9.00 -1.62 0.43
N SER A 23 8.74 -2.89 0.07
CA SER A 23 7.39 -3.36 -0.27
C SER A 23 6.40 -3.19 0.90
N PHE A 24 6.87 -3.36 2.13
CA PHE A 24 6.05 -3.17 3.32
C PHE A 24 5.55 -1.73 3.43
N PHE A 25 6.43 -0.74 3.31
CA PHE A 25 6.04 0.68 3.38
C PHE A 25 5.12 1.09 2.23
N GLU A 26 5.40 0.59 1.02
CA GLU A 26 4.55 0.80 -0.14
C GLU A 26 3.14 0.23 0.06
N CYS A 27 3.02 -0.97 0.64
CA CYS A 27 1.75 -1.59 1.00
C CYS A 27 1.04 -0.84 2.13
N GLN A 28 1.80 -0.39 3.13
CA GLN A 28 1.28 0.28 4.31
C GLN A 28 0.60 1.59 3.94
N LEU A 29 1.22 2.40 3.07
CA LEU A 29 0.63 3.66 2.62
C LEU A 29 -0.65 3.44 1.81
N ARG A 30 -0.71 2.34 1.05
CA ARG A 30 -1.88 1.94 0.25
C ARG A 30 -2.99 1.27 1.08
N GLY A 31 -2.72 0.89 2.34
CA GLY A 31 -3.68 0.20 3.21
C GLY A 31 -3.82 -1.29 2.95
N LEU A 32 -2.81 -1.93 2.37
CA LEU A 32 -2.81 -3.36 2.05
C LEU A 32 -2.40 -4.18 3.28
N ARG A 33 -3.27 -4.22 4.30
CA ARG A 33 -2.96 -4.77 5.64
C ARG A 33 -2.47 -6.21 5.64
N HIS A 34 -3.09 -7.08 4.85
CA HIS A 34 -2.69 -8.49 4.78
C HIS A 34 -1.33 -8.67 4.12
N SER A 35 -1.02 -7.88 3.08
CA SER A 35 0.31 -7.86 2.47
C SER A 35 1.37 -7.35 3.44
N CYS A 36 1.08 -6.27 4.18
CA CYS A 36 1.97 -5.78 5.24
C CYS A 36 2.27 -6.88 6.26
N LYS A 37 1.24 -7.56 6.76
CA LYS A 37 1.40 -8.66 7.73
C LYS A 37 2.31 -9.76 7.17
N TRP A 38 2.03 -10.23 5.96
CA TRP A 38 2.81 -11.31 5.36
C TRP A 38 4.28 -10.91 5.13
N LEU A 39 4.53 -9.68 4.68
CA LEU A 39 5.88 -9.15 4.50
C LEU A 39 6.62 -9.05 5.84
N THR A 40 5.94 -8.65 6.93
CA THR A 40 6.55 -8.67 8.27
C THR A 40 6.80 -10.08 8.80
N ASP A 41 5.94 -11.05 8.49
CA ASP A 41 6.15 -12.46 8.86
C ASP A 41 7.40 -13.02 8.16
N LEU A 42 7.64 -12.64 6.90
CA LEU A 42 8.87 -12.99 6.18
C LEU A 42 10.11 -12.31 6.76
N LEU A 43 10.04 -11.01 7.08
CA LEU A 43 11.16 -10.29 7.72
C LEU A 43 11.53 -10.92 9.06
N TRP A 44 10.53 -11.26 9.86
CA TRP A 44 10.71 -11.95 11.12
C TRP A 44 11.41 -13.30 10.92
N SER A 45 11.00 -14.05 9.90
CA SER A 45 11.57 -15.37 9.59
C SER A 45 13.01 -15.30 9.07
N LEU A 46 13.43 -14.20 8.44
CA LEU A 46 14.81 -14.01 7.99
C LEU A 46 15.80 -13.88 9.16
N ASN A 47 15.36 -13.36 10.31
CA ASN A 47 16.15 -13.20 11.53
C ASN A 47 17.55 -12.57 11.29
N LEU A 48 17.63 -11.64 10.34
CA LEU A 48 18.85 -10.90 10.01
C LEU A 48 18.93 -9.64 10.89
N PRO A 49 20.14 -9.17 11.25
CA PRO A 49 20.28 -7.86 11.85
C PRO A 49 19.66 -6.80 10.95
N ILE A 50 18.98 -5.84 11.55
CA ILE A 50 18.36 -4.73 10.82
C ILE A 50 19.49 -3.97 10.10
N ILE A 51 19.31 -3.74 8.80
CA ILE A 51 20.23 -2.95 7.97
C ILE A 51 20.52 -1.63 8.69
N SER A 52 21.78 -1.40 9.04
CA SER A 52 22.22 -0.34 9.97
C SER A 52 22.03 1.10 9.48
N ASN A 53 21.38 1.29 8.33
CA ASN A 53 21.02 2.61 7.82
C ASN A 53 19.55 2.63 7.39
N PRO A 54 18.61 2.64 8.35
CA PRO A 54 17.17 2.75 8.08
C PRO A 54 16.87 3.91 7.13
N ASP A 55 17.56 5.05 7.29
CA ASP A 55 17.32 6.28 6.52
C ASP A 55 17.48 6.08 5.00
N SER A 56 18.32 5.14 4.56
CA SER A 56 18.47 4.82 3.13
C SER A 56 17.23 4.12 2.53
N VAL A 57 16.57 3.25 3.30
CA VAL A 57 15.36 2.53 2.91
C VAL A 57 14.13 3.44 3.02
N PHE A 58 14.08 4.26 4.08
CA PHE A 58 13.04 5.26 4.28
C PHE A 58 13.08 6.38 3.23
N SER A 59 14.27 6.83 2.81
CA SER A 59 14.42 7.87 1.79
C SER A 59 14.05 7.39 0.37
N SER A 60 14.23 6.10 0.06
CA SER A 60 13.75 5.49 -1.20
C SER A 60 12.24 5.23 -1.19
N SER A 61 11.65 4.95 -0.03
CA SER A 61 10.19 4.87 0.17
C SER A 61 9.58 6.25 0.45
N ASN A 62 10.06 7.30 -0.23
CA ASN A 62 9.47 8.64 -0.21
C ASN A 62 8.12 8.66 -0.91
N VAL A 63 7.23 7.75 -0.55
CA VAL A 63 5.93 7.53 -1.17
C VAL A 63 5.02 8.76 -0.92
N TYR A 64 5.30 9.56 0.12
CA TYR A 64 4.69 10.89 0.29
C TYR A 64 5.14 11.92 -0.75
N GLN A 65 6.32 11.79 -1.37
CA GLN A 65 6.71 12.62 -2.53
C GLN A 65 5.86 12.29 -3.76
N SER A 66 5.23 11.11 -3.83
CA SER A 66 4.32 10.79 -4.93
C SER A 66 2.97 11.52 -4.84
N ILE A 67 2.71 12.21 -3.72
CA ILE A 67 1.48 12.96 -3.49
C ILE A 67 1.79 14.46 -3.63
N PRO A 68 1.05 15.20 -4.47
CA PRO A 68 1.22 16.64 -4.57
C PRO A 68 1.07 17.32 -3.20
N PRO A 69 1.94 18.28 -2.83
CA PRO A 69 1.90 18.92 -1.52
C PRO A 69 0.55 19.56 -1.17
N ASP A 70 -0.15 20.12 -2.16
CA ASP A 70 -1.48 20.72 -1.99
C ASP A 70 -2.58 19.69 -1.73
N LYS A 71 -2.33 18.41 -1.99
CA LYS A 71 -3.27 17.29 -1.77
C LYS A 71 -2.92 16.45 -0.55
N LEU A 72 -1.76 16.68 0.08
CA LEU A 72 -1.28 15.90 1.21
C LEU A 72 -2.26 15.90 2.39
N THR A 73 -2.79 17.07 2.77
CA THR A 73 -3.76 17.17 3.87
C THR A 73 -5.02 16.37 3.61
N THR A 74 -5.59 16.47 2.39
CA THR A 74 -6.76 15.66 2.01
C THR A 74 -6.43 14.18 2.04
N PHE A 75 -5.27 13.79 1.53
CA PHE A 75 -4.84 12.40 1.54
C PHE A 75 -4.72 11.85 2.96
N LEU A 76 -4.09 12.58 3.87
CA LEU A 76 -3.92 12.16 5.27
C LEU A 76 -5.27 12.01 5.98
N LEU A 77 -6.19 12.95 5.77
CA LEU A 77 -7.55 12.84 6.29
C LEU A 77 -8.26 11.59 5.74
N ALA A 78 -8.31 11.43 4.42
CA ALA A 78 -8.92 10.26 3.80
C ALA A 78 -8.28 8.94 4.25
N ARG A 79 -6.95 8.93 4.45
CA ARG A 79 -6.21 7.78 4.95
C ARG A 79 -6.65 7.40 6.36
N SER A 80 -6.85 8.38 7.24
CA SER A 80 -7.37 8.11 8.59
C SER A 80 -8.77 7.48 8.55
N CYS A 81 -9.68 7.96 7.69
CA CYS A 81 -11.00 7.35 7.46
C CYS A 81 -10.89 5.92 6.89
N PHE A 82 -9.92 5.67 6.01
CA PHE A 82 -9.64 4.32 5.54
C PHE A 82 -9.21 3.40 6.69
N ASP A 83 -8.37 3.92 7.59
CA ASP A 83 -7.85 3.15 8.72
C ASP A 83 -8.95 2.79 9.74
N THR A 84 -9.95 3.66 9.92
CA THR A 84 -11.17 3.40 10.73
C THR A 84 -12.25 2.58 9.99
N GLN A 85 -11.98 2.13 8.76
CA GLN A 85 -12.91 1.37 7.91
C GLN A 85 -14.17 2.15 7.47
N GLU A 86 -14.07 3.48 7.42
CA GLU A 86 -15.07 4.39 6.87
C GLU A 86 -14.80 4.58 5.36
N TYR A 87 -14.93 3.49 4.60
CA TYR A 87 -14.47 3.43 3.21
C TYR A 87 -15.22 4.36 2.25
N ASP A 88 -16.54 4.53 2.43
CA ASP A 88 -17.33 5.48 1.62
C ASP A 88 -16.88 6.93 1.87
N HIS A 89 -16.70 7.31 3.14
CA HIS A 89 -16.23 8.64 3.52
C HIS A 89 -14.80 8.91 3.00
N CYS A 90 -13.91 7.92 3.08
CA CYS A 90 -12.59 7.98 2.46
C CYS A 90 -12.65 8.29 0.95
N ALA A 91 -13.51 7.58 0.21
CA ALA A 91 -13.71 7.81 -1.22
C ALA A 91 -14.25 9.21 -1.52
N GLU A 92 -15.21 9.68 -0.72
CA GLU A 92 -15.82 11.00 -0.82
C GLU A 92 -14.78 12.11 -0.65
N ILE A 93 -14.00 12.08 0.45
CA ILE A 93 -12.93 13.05 0.75
C ILE A 93 -11.93 13.14 -0.41
N LEU A 94 -11.50 11.98 -0.95
CA LEU A 94 -10.56 11.96 -2.07
C LEU A 94 -11.19 12.56 -3.33
N SER A 95 -12.47 12.26 -3.59
CA SER A 95 -13.18 12.75 -4.78
C SER A 95 -13.48 14.24 -4.79
N HIS A 96 -13.49 14.89 -3.63
CA HIS A 96 -13.78 16.32 -3.50
C HIS A 96 -12.82 17.20 -4.32
N ASN A 97 -11.60 16.72 -4.59
CA ASN A 97 -10.59 17.45 -5.37
C ASN A 97 -10.66 17.16 -6.88
N PHE A 98 -11.61 16.36 -7.37
CA PHE A 98 -11.64 15.92 -8.76
C PHE A 98 -12.35 16.95 -9.63
N GLU A 99 -11.62 17.52 -10.60
CA GLU A 99 -12.20 18.45 -11.57
C GLU A 99 -12.99 17.73 -12.66
N LYS A 100 -12.68 16.45 -12.91
CA LYS A 100 -13.30 15.63 -13.94
C LYS A 100 -13.54 14.21 -13.42
N PRO A 101 -14.56 13.50 -13.93
CA PRO A 101 -14.75 12.10 -13.63
C PRO A 101 -13.54 11.28 -14.10
N ILE A 102 -13.13 10.33 -13.27
CA ILE A 102 -11.93 9.51 -13.48
C ILE A 102 -11.95 8.70 -14.78
N HIS A 103 -13.15 8.33 -15.24
CA HIS A 103 -13.34 7.42 -16.37
C HIS A 103 -12.88 8.00 -17.72
N ASP A 104 -12.75 9.33 -17.81
CA ASP A 104 -12.42 9.98 -19.09
C ASP A 104 -10.92 9.92 -19.41
N ASN A 105 -10.03 9.91 -18.39
CA ASN A 105 -8.58 9.81 -18.59
C ASN A 105 -7.81 9.43 -17.30
N PRO A 106 -7.57 8.12 -17.05
CA PRO A 106 -6.87 7.67 -15.85
C PRO A 106 -5.39 8.11 -15.79
N LYS A 107 -4.74 8.34 -16.94
CA LYS A 107 -3.34 8.79 -16.99
C LYS A 107 -3.20 10.23 -16.48
N HIS A 108 -4.07 11.12 -16.94
CA HIS A 108 -4.10 12.51 -16.47
C HIS A 108 -4.31 12.59 -14.95
N PHE A 109 -5.14 11.70 -14.42
CA PHE A 109 -5.40 11.62 -13.00
C PHE A 109 -4.14 11.21 -12.20
N ILE A 110 -3.43 10.19 -12.67
CA ILE A 110 -2.16 9.76 -12.05
C ILE A 110 -1.11 10.88 -12.11
N ASP A 111 -0.97 11.55 -13.24
CA ASP A 111 0.01 12.63 -13.42
C ASP A 111 -0.29 13.82 -12.49
N LYS A 112 -1.58 14.07 -12.19
CA LYS A 112 -2.01 15.21 -11.37
C LYS A 112 -2.05 14.91 -9.88
N TYR A 113 -2.53 13.75 -9.46
CA TYR A 113 -2.79 13.41 -8.06
C TYR A 113 -1.80 12.39 -7.49
N GLY A 114 -1.06 11.69 -8.35
CA GLY A 114 -0.16 10.62 -7.96
C GLY A 114 -0.80 9.25 -7.90
N HIS A 115 0.02 8.21 -8.10
CA HIS A 115 -0.42 6.82 -8.12
C HIS A 115 -1.08 6.36 -6.81
N VAL A 116 -0.59 6.83 -5.68
CA VAL A 116 -1.07 6.41 -4.35
C VAL A 116 -2.42 7.02 -4.05
N TYR A 117 -2.60 8.30 -4.37
CA TYR A 117 -3.87 9.00 -4.20
C TYR A 117 -4.96 8.32 -5.03
N TYR A 118 -4.66 8.06 -6.30
CA TYR A 118 -5.55 7.34 -7.21
C TYR A 118 -5.87 5.93 -6.71
N PHE A 119 -4.85 5.18 -6.31
CA PHE A 119 -5.01 3.83 -5.78
C PHE A 119 -5.95 3.81 -4.58
N LEU A 120 -5.71 4.69 -3.59
CA LEU A 120 -6.50 4.72 -2.37
C LEU A 120 -7.97 5.05 -2.66
N TYR A 121 -8.25 5.94 -3.61
CA TYR A 121 -9.62 6.25 -4.02
C TYR A 121 -10.34 5.05 -4.65
N ILE A 122 -9.70 4.37 -5.59
CA ILE A 122 -10.32 3.20 -6.23
C ILE A 122 -10.49 2.07 -5.22
N TYR A 123 -9.47 1.86 -4.37
CA TYR A 123 -9.48 0.80 -3.39
C TYR A 123 -10.50 1.05 -2.27
N SER A 124 -10.69 2.28 -1.81
CA SER A 124 -11.73 2.61 -0.83
C SER A 124 -13.13 2.37 -1.37
N ARG A 125 -13.41 2.73 -2.64
CA ARG A 125 -14.69 2.39 -3.28
C ARG A 125 -14.94 0.89 -3.37
N TYR A 126 -13.91 0.13 -3.74
CA TYR A 126 -13.99 -1.33 -3.73
C TYR A 126 -14.29 -1.87 -2.33
N MET A 127 -13.53 -1.44 -1.32
CA MET A 127 -13.70 -1.89 0.07
C MET A 127 -15.07 -1.51 0.65
N ALA A 128 -15.64 -0.37 0.27
CA ALA A 128 -17.01 -0.01 0.64
C ALA A 128 -18.05 -0.98 0.09
N CYS A 129 -17.92 -1.37 -1.19
CA CYS A 129 -18.79 -2.39 -1.80
C CYS A 129 -18.62 -3.76 -1.12
N GLU A 130 -17.38 -4.17 -0.84
CA GLU A 130 -17.11 -5.42 -0.13
C GLU A 130 -17.69 -5.43 1.29
N LYS A 131 -17.58 -4.31 2.01
CA LYS A 131 -18.15 -4.15 3.36
C LYS A 131 -19.68 -4.28 3.32
N ARG A 132 -20.35 -3.64 2.36
CA ARG A 132 -21.81 -3.78 2.16
C ARG A 132 -22.20 -5.22 1.86
N ARG A 133 -21.54 -5.86 0.88
CA ARG A 133 -21.79 -7.26 0.52
C ARG A 133 -21.62 -8.22 1.71
N ALA A 134 -20.61 -7.99 2.54
CA ALA A 134 -20.40 -8.78 3.75
C ALA A 134 -21.55 -8.58 4.77
N ASN A 135 -22.00 -7.33 4.98
CA ASN A 135 -23.11 -7.03 5.87
C ASN A 135 -24.43 -7.66 5.40
N ASP A 136 -24.77 -7.51 4.12
CA ASP A 136 -25.98 -8.08 3.51
C ASP A 136 -26.01 -9.62 3.66
N SER A 137 -24.84 -10.26 3.53
CA SER A 137 -24.71 -11.71 3.69
C SER A 137 -24.92 -12.19 5.12
N VAL A 138 -24.66 -11.34 6.12
CA VAL A 138 -24.91 -11.62 7.54
C VAL A 138 -26.37 -11.40 7.86
N GLU A 139 -26.97 -10.29 7.39
CA GLU A 139 -28.38 -9.99 7.57
C GLU A 139 -29.29 -11.07 6.95
N SER A 140 -28.94 -11.59 5.76
CA SER A 140 -29.70 -12.68 5.12
C SER A 140 -29.67 -14.02 5.88
N ARG A 141 -28.79 -14.18 6.88
CA ARG A 141 -28.68 -15.40 7.71
C ARG A 141 -29.36 -15.27 9.07
N LEU A 142 -29.83 -14.08 9.43
CA LEU A 142 -30.58 -13.78 10.64
C LEU A 142 -32.08 -13.87 10.37
#